data_AF-A0AAV2IJV3-F1
#
_entry.id   AF-A0AAV2IJV3-F1
#
_cell.length_a   1.000
_cell.length_b   1.000
_cell.length_c   1.000
_cell.angle_alpha   90.00
_cell.angle_beta   90.00
_cell.angle_gamma   90.00
#
_symmetry.space_group_name_H-M   'P 1'
#
loop_
_entity.id
_entity.type
_entity.pdbx_description
1 polymer ?
#
loop_
_entity_poly.entity_id
_entity_poly.type
_entity_poly.pdbx_seq_one_letter_code
_entity_poly.pdbx_strand_id
1 'polypeptide(L)'
;MCQRSCFWCSPVLTTKPAIHRDKRDRSKASDFIIDGKKGEVFVKHAGSVNGEQIVIQNCQDSTIYIFDHIATVSVDDCVNCNIFLGPIKSSVFIRDCKQCRVAVACQQYRTRDCFQIDTFLLCCTQPIIESSSRMKFTCFRYYYSQLESHFKSAGLSVYNNNWSNIHDFTPVPEEDLNFSYLPTDAKLEDFVPVPAGPEFDSMQITTDEDRSVVPVTWGKRRKMSSESCLVVFFYDGGSCQRARRLMHTVKSRNPNCILVQTKEVSMGPDDSQRVFGSDSY
;
A
#
# COMPACT_ATOMS: atom_id res chain seq x y z
N MET A 1 -48.34 10.86 -54.06
CA MET A 1 -47.12 10.14 -54.46
C MET A 1 -46.58 9.41 -53.23
N CYS A 2 -46.49 8.09 -53.34
CA CYS A 2 -46.06 7.15 -52.31
C CYS A 2 -44.54 6.93 -52.43
N GLN A 3 -43.79 6.93 -51.32
CA GLN A 3 -42.49 6.21 -51.17
C GLN A 3 -41.99 6.38 -49.72
N ARG A 4 -42.14 5.35 -48.87
CA ARG A 4 -41.23 4.21 -48.65
C ARG A 4 -40.08 4.54 -47.69
N SER A 5 -40.35 4.24 -46.42
CA SER A 5 -39.39 3.95 -45.36
C SER A 5 -38.53 2.73 -45.74
N CYS A 6 -37.21 2.90 -45.72
CA CYS A 6 -36.24 1.80 -45.82
C CYS A 6 -35.55 1.62 -44.47
N PHE A 7 -35.99 0.61 -43.71
CA PHE A 7 -35.25 0.07 -42.58
C PHE A 7 -34.13 -0.83 -43.12
N TRP A 8 -32.88 -0.56 -42.74
CA TRP A 8 -31.79 -1.51 -42.91
C TRP A 8 -31.79 -2.47 -41.70
N CYS A 9 -32.21 -3.72 -41.94
CA CYS A 9 -31.98 -4.83 -41.02
C CYS A 9 -30.56 -5.37 -41.25
N SER A 10 -29.65 -5.15 -40.30
CA SER A 10 -28.41 -5.93 -40.22
C SER A 10 -28.71 -7.30 -39.58
N PRO A 11 -28.08 -8.40 -40.04
CA PRO A 11 -28.28 -9.71 -39.41
C PRO A 11 -27.67 -9.72 -38.01
N VAL A 12 -28.47 -10.08 -37.00
CA VAL A 12 -27.98 -10.39 -35.66
C VAL A 12 -27.23 -11.72 -35.72
N LEU A 13 -25.90 -11.66 -35.80
CA LEU A 13 -25.04 -12.81 -35.52
C LEU A 13 -25.13 -13.09 -34.02
N THR A 14 -25.91 -14.10 -33.64
CA THR A 14 -25.93 -14.63 -32.27
C THR A 14 -24.61 -15.34 -31.97
N THR A 15 -23.61 -14.61 -31.51
CA THR A 15 -22.43 -15.21 -30.87
C THR A 15 -22.80 -15.54 -29.42
N LYS A 16 -22.86 -16.83 -29.10
CA LYS A 16 -22.94 -17.30 -27.71
C LYS A 16 -21.75 -16.69 -26.95
N PRO A 17 -21.93 -16.15 -25.73
CA PRO A 17 -20.80 -15.67 -24.95
C PRO A 17 -19.90 -16.88 -24.65
N ALA A 18 -18.70 -16.87 -25.23
CA ALA A 18 -17.68 -17.83 -24.88
C ALA A 18 -17.30 -17.58 -23.43
N ILE A 19 -17.70 -18.48 -22.53
CA ILE A 19 -17.16 -18.54 -21.18
C ILE A 19 -15.69 -18.92 -21.35
N HIS A 20 -14.82 -17.91 -21.41
CA HIS A 20 -13.39 -18.10 -21.38
C HIS A 20 -13.02 -18.53 -19.97
N ARG A 21 -13.14 -19.83 -19.69
CA ARG A 21 -12.57 -20.43 -18.47
C ARG A 21 -11.07 -20.22 -18.57
N ASP A 22 -10.58 -19.32 -17.72
CA ASP A 22 -9.17 -19.07 -17.51
C ASP A 22 -8.50 -20.42 -17.16
N LYS A 23 -7.76 -20.97 -18.13
CA LYS A 23 -7.00 -22.22 -17.97
C LYS A 23 -5.72 -21.90 -17.22
N ARG A 24 -5.85 -21.35 -16.01
CA ARG A 24 -4.73 -21.31 -15.08
C ARG A 24 -4.36 -22.75 -14.75
N ASP A 25 -3.10 -23.07 -14.96
CA ASP A 25 -2.51 -24.35 -14.61
C ASP A 25 -2.65 -24.53 -13.09
N ARG A 26 -3.62 -25.36 -12.66
CA ARG A 26 -3.94 -25.56 -11.24
C ARG A 26 -2.76 -26.11 -10.44
N SER A 27 -1.75 -26.66 -11.11
CA SER A 27 -0.51 -27.14 -10.48
C SER A 27 0.31 -26.06 -9.79
N LYS A 28 0.12 -24.77 -10.15
CA LYS A 28 0.82 -23.62 -9.56
C LYS A 28 0.06 -22.94 -8.43
N ALA A 29 -1.19 -23.32 -8.17
CA ALA A 29 -2.05 -22.63 -7.21
C ALA A 29 -1.53 -22.75 -5.76
N SER A 30 -0.93 -23.89 -5.40
CA SER A 30 -0.33 -24.11 -4.08
C SER A 30 0.87 -23.21 -3.81
N ASP A 31 1.60 -22.81 -4.85
CA ASP A 31 2.83 -22.00 -4.68
C ASP A 31 2.53 -20.59 -4.15
N PHE A 32 1.28 -20.16 -4.22
CA PHE A 32 0.81 -18.85 -3.79
C PHE A 32 0.01 -18.90 -2.47
N ILE A 33 -0.08 -20.08 -1.86
CA ILE A 33 -0.70 -20.29 -0.56
C ILE A 33 0.41 -20.57 0.46
N ILE A 34 0.58 -19.66 1.40
CA ILE A 34 1.46 -19.82 2.56
C ILE A 34 0.58 -20.26 3.73
N ASP A 35 0.56 -21.56 3.99
CA ASP A 35 -0.32 -22.16 5.00
C ASP A 35 0.48 -22.81 6.13
N GLY A 36 0.00 -22.65 7.36
CA GLY A 36 0.41 -23.47 8.50
C GLY A 36 1.85 -23.25 8.97
N LYS A 37 2.45 -22.09 8.66
CA LYS A 37 3.82 -21.76 9.05
C LYS A 37 3.94 -21.57 10.55
N LYS A 38 4.92 -22.22 11.20
CA LYS A 38 5.07 -22.18 12.66
C LYS A 38 6.51 -22.00 13.10
N GLY A 39 6.82 -20.87 13.73
CA GLY A 39 8.17 -20.59 14.23
C GLY A 39 9.23 -20.48 13.12
N GLU A 40 8.83 -20.23 11.88
CA GLU A 40 9.73 -20.27 10.72
C GLU A 40 9.80 -18.92 9.99
N VAL A 41 10.88 -18.75 9.23
CA VAL A 41 11.04 -17.64 8.29
C VAL A 41 10.70 -18.14 6.89
N PHE A 42 9.72 -17.51 6.24
CA PHE A 42 9.30 -17.84 4.87
C PHE A 42 9.56 -16.66 3.94
N VAL A 43 10.11 -16.93 2.75
CA VAL A 43 10.50 -15.90 1.80
C VAL A 43 10.05 -16.24 0.38
N LYS A 44 9.43 -15.26 -0.28
CA LYS A 44 9.26 -15.20 -1.74
C LYS A 44 10.13 -14.07 -2.27
N HIS A 45 11.08 -14.43 -3.14
CA HIS A 45 12.00 -13.47 -3.76
C HIS A 45 11.36 -12.75 -4.95
N ALA A 46 12.00 -11.68 -5.40
CA ALA A 46 11.59 -10.92 -6.59
C ALA A 46 11.46 -11.83 -7.81
N GLY A 47 10.38 -11.69 -8.56
CA GLY A 47 10.08 -12.49 -9.74
C GLY A 47 9.41 -13.84 -9.45
N SER A 48 9.14 -14.18 -8.19
CA SER A 48 8.46 -15.43 -7.82
C SER A 48 6.94 -15.30 -7.69
N VAL A 49 6.42 -14.07 -7.56
CA VAL A 49 4.97 -13.80 -7.49
C VAL A 49 4.47 -13.17 -8.79
N ASN A 50 5.20 -12.22 -9.36
CA ASN A 50 4.88 -11.55 -10.62
C ASN A 50 3.42 -11.05 -10.75
N GLY A 51 2.90 -10.44 -9.69
CA GLY A 51 1.54 -9.90 -9.72
C GLY A 51 0.43 -10.94 -9.61
N GLU A 52 0.72 -12.17 -9.20
CA GLU A 52 -0.31 -13.14 -8.82
C GLU A 52 -0.95 -12.80 -7.46
N GLN A 53 -2.05 -13.48 -7.14
CA GLN A 53 -2.69 -13.40 -5.82
C GLN A 53 -1.91 -14.24 -4.80
N ILE A 54 -1.78 -13.76 -3.57
CA ILE A 54 -1.20 -14.51 -2.44
C ILE A 54 -2.26 -14.72 -1.35
N VAL A 55 -2.24 -15.90 -0.74
CA VAL A 55 -3.02 -16.23 0.46
C VAL A 55 -2.03 -16.63 1.57
N ILE A 56 -2.09 -15.96 2.71
CA ILE A 56 -1.35 -16.34 3.92
C ILE A 56 -2.38 -16.78 4.95
N GLN A 57 -2.30 -18.00 5.46
CA GLN A 57 -3.31 -18.51 6.40
C GLN A 57 -2.72 -19.42 7.48
N ASN A 58 -3.34 -19.44 8.66
CA ASN A 58 -3.02 -20.36 9.76
C ASN A 58 -1.54 -20.31 10.22
N CYS A 59 -0.86 -19.17 10.03
CA CYS A 59 0.54 -19.02 10.40
C CYS A 59 0.65 -18.52 11.84
N GLN A 60 1.63 -19.04 12.58
CA GLN A 60 1.86 -18.69 13.98
C GLN A 60 3.35 -18.46 14.25
N ASP A 61 3.68 -17.43 15.04
CA ASP A 61 5.04 -17.15 15.49
C ASP A 61 6.07 -17.09 14.35
N SER A 62 5.62 -16.70 13.16
CA SER A 62 6.39 -16.82 11.91
C SER A 62 6.71 -15.46 11.32
N THR A 63 7.79 -15.40 10.55
CA THR A 63 8.18 -14.20 9.82
C THR A 63 8.08 -14.46 8.32
N ILE A 64 7.30 -13.67 7.61
CA ILE A 64 6.95 -13.90 6.21
C ILE A 64 7.34 -12.69 5.39
N TYR A 65 8.19 -12.88 4.37
CA TYR A 65 8.62 -11.82 3.46
C TYR A 65 8.21 -12.14 2.02
N ILE A 66 7.45 -11.24 1.40
CA ILE A 66 7.09 -11.33 -0.02
C ILE A 66 7.73 -10.14 -0.75
N PHE A 67 8.92 -10.35 -1.30
CA PHE A 67 9.71 -9.32 -1.99
C PHE A 67 9.37 -9.21 -3.48
N ASP A 68 8.10 -9.03 -3.80
CA ASP A 68 7.62 -8.89 -5.18
C ASP A 68 6.35 -8.02 -5.22
N HIS A 69 5.93 -7.60 -6.41
CA HIS A 69 4.61 -7.01 -6.63
C HIS A 69 3.53 -8.09 -6.67
N ILE A 70 2.35 -7.75 -6.15
CA ILE A 70 1.26 -8.70 -5.87
C ILE A 70 -0.05 -8.12 -6.42
N ALA A 71 -0.95 -8.95 -6.95
CA ALA A 71 -2.29 -8.46 -7.36
C ALA A 71 -3.16 -8.12 -6.16
N THR A 72 -3.31 -9.08 -5.25
CA THR A 72 -4.14 -8.99 -4.03
C THR A 72 -3.63 -9.99 -3.00
N VAL A 73 -3.83 -9.69 -1.71
CA VAL A 73 -3.41 -10.56 -0.59
C VAL A 73 -4.57 -10.76 0.37
N SER A 74 -4.78 -11.99 0.82
CA SER A 74 -5.50 -12.27 2.07
C SER A 74 -4.54 -12.79 3.13
N VAL A 75 -4.73 -12.35 4.38
CA VAL A 75 -4.00 -12.81 5.56
C VAL A 75 -5.03 -13.24 6.58
N ASP A 76 -5.11 -14.54 6.85
CA ASP A 76 -6.22 -15.16 7.57
C ASP A 76 -5.70 -15.98 8.76
N ASP A 77 -6.35 -15.88 9.92
CA ASP A 77 -6.08 -16.74 11.09
C ASP A 77 -4.59 -16.78 11.52
N CYS A 78 -3.87 -15.67 11.36
CA CYS A 78 -2.45 -15.58 11.70
C CYS A 78 -2.25 -14.97 13.09
N VAL A 79 -1.35 -15.55 13.88
CA VAL A 79 -1.11 -15.16 15.28
C VAL A 79 0.38 -14.89 15.51
N ASN A 80 0.70 -13.71 16.04
CA ASN A 80 2.06 -13.30 16.39
C ASN A 80 3.04 -13.41 15.20
N CYS A 81 2.60 -13.01 14.00
CA CYS A 81 3.43 -13.05 12.79
C CYS A 81 4.01 -11.68 12.44
N ASN A 82 5.21 -11.68 11.87
CA ASN A 82 5.86 -10.51 11.28
C ASN A 82 5.77 -10.64 9.76
N ILE A 83 5.14 -9.70 9.07
CA ILE A 83 4.79 -9.86 7.66
C ILE A 83 5.24 -8.64 6.85
N PHE A 84 6.16 -8.86 5.91
CA PHE A 84 6.50 -7.89 4.88
C PHE A 84 5.82 -8.27 3.56
N LEU A 85 5.08 -7.34 2.98
CA LEU A 85 4.44 -7.48 1.68
C LEU A 85 4.93 -6.37 0.75
N GLY A 86 5.46 -6.77 -0.41
CA GLY A 86 5.75 -5.84 -1.49
C GLY A 86 4.47 -5.17 -2.04
N PRO A 87 4.61 -4.23 -2.99
CA PRO A 87 3.51 -3.42 -3.50
C PRO A 87 2.32 -4.24 -4.05
N ILE A 88 1.12 -3.97 -3.54
CA ILE A 88 -0.12 -4.68 -3.88
C ILE A 88 -1.01 -3.80 -4.75
N LYS A 89 -1.23 -4.22 -6.00
CA LYS A 89 -2.02 -3.47 -7.00
C LYS A 89 -3.43 -3.13 -6.53
N SER A 90 -4.11 -4.09 -5.90
CA SER A 90 -5.51 -3.97 -5.47
C SER A 90 -5.61 -3.89 -3.95
N SER A 91 -5.89 -5.00 -3.28
CA SER A 91 -6.26 -4.99 -1.86
C SER A 91 -5.39 -5.92 -1.02
N VAL A 92 -5.12 -5.50 0.20
CA VAL A 92 -4.79 -6.42 1.30
C VAL A 92 -6.01 -6.53 2.21
N PHE A 93 -6.38 -7.76 2.55
CA PHE A 93 -7.44 -8.04 3.50
C PHE A 93 -6.91 -8.94 4.62
N ILE A 94 -6.86 -8.40 5.84
CA ILE A 94 -6.37 -9.11 7.04
C ILE A 94 -7.59 -9.49 7.89
N ARG A 95 -7.80 -10.78 8.13
CA ARG A 95 -8.96 -11.31 8.85
C ARG A 95 -8.55 -12.22 9.97
N ASP A 96 -9.25 -12.14 11.10
CA ASP A 96 -9.10 -13.08 12.23
C ASP A 96 -7.64 -13.17 12.76
N CYS A 97 -6.84 -12.11 12.54
CA CYS A 97 -5.43 -12.08 12.90
C CYS A 97 -5.20 -11.41 14.26
N LYS A 98 -4.18 -11.87 14.99
CA LYS A 98 -3.88 -11.38 16.34
C LYS A 98 -2.39 -11.12 16.53
N GLN A 99 -2.05 -9.96 17.08
CA GLN A 99 -0.67 -9.62 17.47
C GLN A 99 0.33 -9.64 16.30
N CYS A 100 -0.12 -9.36 15.08
CA CYS A 100 0.76 -9.34 13.91
C CYS A 100 1.37 -7.94 13.68
N ARG A 101 2.59 -7.93 13.15
CA ARG A 101 3.26 -6.72 12.66
C ARG A 101 3.34 -6.79 11.14
N VAL A 102 2.88 -5.76 10.45
CA VAL A 102 2.72 -5.79 8.99
C VAL A 102 3.35 -4.56 8.36
N ALA A 103 4.20 -4.76 7.35
CA ALA A 103 4.70 -3.70 6.49
C ALA A 103 4.16 -3.92 5.06
N VAL A 104 3.35 -2.99 4.56
CA VAL A 104 2.65 -3.18 3.29
C VAL A 104 2.38 -1.86 2.55
N ALA A 105 2.49 -1.91 1.23
CA ALA A 105 2.02 -0.87 0.32
C ALA A 105 0.89 -1.42 -0.55
N CYS A 106 -0.25 -0.75 -0.62
CA CYS A 106 -1.44 -1.25 -1.32
C CYS A 106 -2.34 -0.14 -1.86
N GLN A 107 -3.23 -0.46 -2.79
CA GLN A 107 -4.29 0.48 -3.18
C GLN A 107 -5.40 0.54 -2.12
N GLN A 108 -5.84 -0.59 -1.59
CA GLN A 108 -6.86 -0.70 -0.54
C GLN A 108 -6.36 -1.55 0.63
N TYR A 109 -6.58 -1.07 1.85
CA TYR A 109 -6.26 -1.77 3.08
C TYR A 109 -7.55 -2.04 3.86
N ARG A 110 -7.80 -3.30 4.21
CA ARG A 110 -8.97 -3.71 4.99
C ARG A 110 -8.57 -4.67 6.11
N THR A 111 -9.16 -4.51 7.28
CA THR A 111 -9.11 -5.50 8.36
C THR A 111 -10.50 -5.86 8.84
N ARG A 112 -10.68 -7.10 9.29
CA ARG A 112 -11.89 -7.53 9.99
C ARG A 112 -11.53 -8.51 11.09
N ASP A 113 -12.19 -8.40 12.25
CA ASP A 113 -12.04 -9.36 13.36
C ASP A 113 -10.59 -9.50 13.87
N CYS A 114 -9.81 -8.41 13.81
CA CYS A 114 -8.39 -8.38 14.16
C CYS A 114 -8.14 -7.78 15.55
N PHE A 115 -7.08 -8.24 16.21
CA PHE A 115 -6.67 -7.71 17.51
C PHE A 115 -5.17 -7.39 17.56
N GLN A 116 -4.83 -6.15 17.91
CA GLN A 116 -3.45 -5.71 18.10
C GLN A 116 -2.59 -5.92 16.84
N ILE A 117 -2.94 -5.23 15.75
CA ILE A 117 -2.15 -5.23 14.52
C ILE A 117 -1.39 -3.92 14.38
N ASP A 118 -0.07 -4.01 14.32
CA ASP A 118 0.81 -2.87 14.11
C ASP A 118 1.20 -2.80 12.63
N THR A 119 0.80 -1.74 11.91
CA THR A 119 0.95 -1.63 10.46
C THR A 119 1.79 -0.43 10.02
N PHE A 120 2.86 -0.70 9.29
CA PHE A 120 3.62 0.28 8.50
C PHE A 120 3.01 0.32 7.09
N LEU A 121 2.25 1.38 6.80
CA LEU A 121 1.30 1.39 5.70
C LEU A 121 1.61 2.47 4.65
N LEU A 122 1.53 2.08 3.38
CA LEU A 122 1.15 2.97 2.29
C LEU A 122 -0.21 2.51 1.77
N CYS A 123 -1.19 3.41 1.74
CA CYS A 123 -2.50 3.11 1.17
C CYS A 123 -2.97 4.23 0.25
N CYS A 124 -3.26 3.92 -1.01
CA CYS A 124 -3.71 4.94 -1.97
C CYS A 124 -5.13 5.45 -1.68
N THR A 125 -5.94 4.65 -0.99
CA THR A 125 -7.30 4.98 -0.57
C THR A 125 -7.38 5.08 0.95
N GLN A 126 -8.58 5.34 1.49
CA GLN A 126 -8.81 5.37 2.93
C GLN A 126 -8.69 3.96 3.52
N PRO A 127 -7.75 3.69 4.46
CA PRO A 127 -7.67 2.39 5.13
C PRO A 127 -8.92 2.14 5.98
N ILE A 128 -9.37 0.90 5.98
CA ILE A 128 -10.61 0.48 6.66
C ILE A 128 -10.30 -0.55 7.73
N ILE A 129 -10.93 -0.39 8.90
CA ILE A 129 -11.02 -1.41 9.94
C ILE A 129 -12.49 -1.70 10.27
N GLU A 130 -12.77 -2.94 10.66
CA GLU A 130 -14.10 -3.41 11.07
C GLU A 130 -13.93 -4.48 12.15
N SER A 131 -14.77 -4.47 13.19
CA SER A 131 -14.77 -5.43 14.31
C SER A 131 -13.36 -5.70 14.87
N SER A 132 -12.50 -4.69 14.88
CA SER A 132 -11.07 -4.82 15.20
C SER A 132 -10.70 -3.83 16.29
N SER A 133 -9.72 -4.16 17.13
CA SER A 133 -9.27 -3.27 18.22
C SER A 133 -7.76 -3.29 18.43
N ARG A 134 -7.25 -2.22 19.07
CA ARG A 134 -5.82 -1.96 19.30
C ARG A 134 -4.99 -1.92 18.01
N MET A 135 -5.59 -1.43 16.94
CA MET A 135 -4.92 -1.28 15.66
C MET A 135 -3.95 -0.10 15.74
N LYS A 136 -2.72 -0.23 15.25
CA LYS A 136 -1.79 0.90 15.20
C LYS A 136 -1.23 1.08 13.82
N PHE A 137 -1.14 2.33 13.39
CA PHE A 137 -0.68 2.68 12.06
C PHE A 137 0.52 3.63 12.11
N THR A 138 1.43 3.48 11.15
CA THR A 138 2.47 4.45 10.85
C THR A 138 2.79 4.44 9.37
N CYS A 139 3.54 5.43 8.88
CA CYS A 139 3.93 5.51 7.49
C CYS A 139 4.87 4.34 7.12
N PHE A 140 4.62 3.70 5.98
CA PHE A 140 5.54 2.75 5.37
C PHE A 140 6.93 3.38 5.18
N ARG A 141 7.97 2.63 5.55
CA ARG A 141 9.38 2.98 5.34
C ARG A 141 10.16 1.72 4.99
N TYR A 142 10.62 1.59 3.76
CA TYR A 142 11.38 0.41 3.36
C TYR A 142 12.12 0.68 2.06
N TYR A 143 13.22 -0.02 1.86
CA TYR A 143 13.94 -0.05 0.60
C TYR A 143 14.55 -1.44 0.38
N TYR A 144 14.49 -1.87 -0.88
CA TYR A 144 15.37 -2.86 -1.49
C TYR A 144 15.51 -2.50 -2.97
N SER A 145 16.54 -3.01 -3.63
CA SER A 145 16.94 -2.55 -4.96
C SER A 145 15.84 -2.61 -6.03
N GLN A 146 14.92 -3.58 -5.94
CA GLN A 146 13.78 -3.72 -6.87
C GLN A 146 12.47 -3.06 -6.41
N LEU A 147 12.42 -2.42 -5.23
CA LEU A 147 11.15 -1.96 -4.67
C LEU A 147 10.48 -0.88 -5.55
N GLU A 148 11.23 0.08 -6.09
CA GLU A 148 10.69 1.11 -6.99
C GLU A 148 10.06 0.50 -8.26
N SER A 149 10.69 -0.52 -8.85
CA SER A 149 10.13 -1.19 -10.02
C SER A 149 8.88 -1.99 -9.68
N HIS A 150 8.83 -2.60 -8.49
CA HIS A 150 7.61 -3.28 -8.01
C HIS A 150 6.45 -2.30 -7.77
N PHE A 151 6.71 -1.10 -7.24
CA PHE A 151 5.69 -0.04 -7.14
C PHE A 151 5.12 0.31 -8.52
N LYS A 152 6.00 0.46 -9.51
CA LYS A 152 5.61 0.72 -10.90
C LYS A 152 4.79 -0.43 -11.48
N SER A 153 5.19 -1.68 -11.29
CA SER A 153 4.46 -2.86 -11.77
C SER A 153 3.09 -3.02 -11.10
N ALA A 154 2.97 -2.64 -9.83
CA ALA A 154 1.70 -2.60 -9.12
C ALA A 154 0.81 -1.40 -9.51
N GLY A 155 1.34 -0.43 -10.27
CA GLY A 155 0.62 0.80 -10.62
C GLY A 155 0.35 1.72 -9.44
N LEU A 156 1.21 1.68 -8.40
CA LEU A 156 1.08 2.51 -7.21
C LEU A 156 2.07 3.67 -7.26
N SER A 157 1.56 4.88 -6.98
CA SER A 157 2.43 6.04 -6.73
C SER A 157 2.93 6.02 -5.29
N VAL A 158 4.24 6.21 -5.11
CA VAL A 158 4.88 6.37 -3.79
C VAL A 158 4.46 7.65 -3.07
N TYR A 159 3.86 8.60 -3.80
CA TYR A 159 3.36 9.87 -3.27
C TYR A 159 1.87 9.83 -2.89
N ASN A 160 1.15 8.76 -3.22
CA ASN A 160 -0.26 8.62 -2.88
C ASN A 160 -0.44 7.75 -1.65
N ASN A 161 -0.30 8.38 -0.47
CA ASN A 161 -0.33 7.68 0.82
C ASN A 161 -1.31 8.33 1.82
N ASN A 162 -2.35 7.58 2.22
CA ASN A 162 -3.37 7.97 3.20
C ASN A 162 -3.31 7.11 4.48
N TRP A 163 -2.14 6.55 4.81
CA TRP A 163 -1.94 5.60 5.92
C TRP A 163 -2.56 6.00 7.26
N SER A 164 -2.74 7.30 7.51
CA SER A 164 -3.24 7.84 8.78
C SER A 164 -4.73 8.19 8.78
N ASN A 165 -5.41 8.14 7.63
CA ASN A 165 -6.83 8.48 7.53
C ASN A 165 -7.72 7.26 7.70
N ILE A 166 -7.74 6.64 8.87
CA ILE A 166 -8.45 5.38 9.10
C ILE A 166 -9.97 5.61 9.15
N HIS A 167 -10.74 4.74 8.49
CA HIS A 167 -12.17 4.62 8.69
C HIS A 167 -12.46 3.37 9.51
N ASP A 168 -13.18 3.55 10.62
CA ASP A 168 -13.67 2.45 11.47
C ASP A 168 -15.16 2.27 11.22
N PHE A 169 -15.56 1.09 10.75
CA PHE A 169 -16.96 0.73 10.52
C PHE A 169 -17.71 0.37 11.81
N THR A 170 -16.99 0.03 12.88
CA THR A 170 -17.57 -0.43 14.14
C THR A 170 -16.98 0.35 15.32
N PRO A 171 -17.08 1.69 15.33
CA PRO A 171 -16.66 2.47 16.48
C PRO A 171 -17.56 2.13 17.66
N VAL A 172 -16.97 2.00 18.85
CA VAL A 172 -17.75 1.80 20.08
C VAL A 172 -18.02 3.18 20.69
N PRO A 173 -19.29 3.61 20.83
CA PRO A 173 -19.62 4.89 21.45
C PRO A 173 -19.06 4.96 22.87
N GLU A 174 -18.58 6.14 23.26
CA GLU A 174 -18.08 6.42 24.62
C GLU A 174 -16.79 5.66 25.02
N GLU A 175 -16.21 4.86 24.12
CA GLU A 175 -14.90 4.23 24.31
C GLU A 175 -13.79 4.92 23.50
N ASP A 176 -12.55 4.58 23.81
CA ASP A 176 -11.38 4.99 23.03
C ASP A 176 -11.46 4.45 21.60
N LEU A 177 -10.83 5.17 20.66
CA LEU A 177 -10.74 4.72 19.27
C LEU A 177 -10.09 3.32 19.18
N ASN A 178 -10.67 2.47 18.33
CA ASN A 178 -10.14 1.14 18.04
C ASN A 178 -8.76 1.16 17.37
N PHE A 179 -8.33 2.33 16.89
CA PHE A 179 -7.02 2.54 16.31
C PHE A 179 -6.29 3.73 16.95
N SER A 180 -4.96 3.68 16.87
CA SER A 180 -4.08 4.81 17.15
C SER A 180 -2.89 4.81 16.20
N TYR A 181 -1.91 5.66 16.46
CA TYR A 181 -0.69 5.72 15.66
C TYR A 181 0.51 5.23 16.49
N LEU A 182 1.42 4.49 15.86
CA LEU A 182 2.68 4.11 16.53
C LEU A 182 3.47 5.37 16.91
N PRO A 183 4.37 5.31 17.91
CA PRO A 183 5.29 6.39 18.21
C PRO A 183 6.11 6.83 16.96
N THR A 184 6.51 8.11 16.91
CA THR A 184 7.25 8.65 15.76
C THR A 184 8.65 8.08 15.61
N ASP A 185 9.24 7.67 16.73
CA ASP A 185 10.54 7.00 16.87
C ASP A 185 10.46 5.48 16.70
N ALA A 186 9.26 4.91 16.45
CA ALA A 186 9.12 3.50 16.14
C ALA A 186 9.94 3.14 14.89
N LYS A 187 10.84 2.18 15.05
CA LYS A 187 11.69 1.65 13.97
C LYS A 187 11.05 0.42 13.37
N LEU A 188 11.08 0.25 12.05
CA LEU A 188 10.38 -0.86 11.41
C LEU A 188 10.98 -2.21 11.80
N GLU A 189 12.30 -2.27 11.91
CA GLU A 189 13.08 -3.47 12.26
C GLU A 189 12.74 -4.06 13.64
N ASP A 190 12.21 -3.26 14.56
CA ASP A 190 11.74 -3.73 15.88
C ASP A 190 10.41 -4.50 15.79
N PHE A 191 9.68 -4.34 14.68
CA PHE A 191 8.35 -4.91 14.44
C PHE A 191 8.40 -6.00 13.38
N VAL A 192 9.07 -5.73 12.26
CA VAL A 192 9.33 -6.67 11.18
C VAL A 192 10.85 -6.70 10.98
N PRO A 193 11.57 -7.71 11.50
CA PRO A 193 13.02 -7.78 11.40
C PRO A 193 13.51 -7.65 9.95
N VAL A 194 14.73 -7.16 9.76
CA VAL A 194 15.38 -7.23 8.45
C VAL A 194 15.92 -8.66 8.28
N PRO A 195 15.58 -9.37 7.18
CA PRO A 195 16.12 -10.71 6.99
C PRO A 195 17.63 -10.65 6.78
N ALA A 196 18.33 -11.61 7.38
CA ALA A 196 19.78 -11.73 7.31
C ALA A 196 20.15 -13.06 6.63
N GLY A 197 21.22 -13.04 5.84
CA GLY A 197 21.69 -14.19 5.07
C GLY A 197 22.29 -13.76 3.73
N PRO A 198 23.24 -14.53 3.16
CA PRO A 198 23.90 -14.19 1.89
C PRO A 198 22.93 -13.97 0.72
N GLU A 199 21.76 -14.62 0.76
CA GLU A 199 20.71 -14.47 -0.24
C GLU A 199 20.07 -13.07 -0.25
N PHE A 200 20.16 -12.31 0.85
CA PHE A 200 19.60 -10.96 0.98
C PHE A 200 20.62 -9.85 0.70
N ASP A 201 21.93 -10.15 0.69
CA ASP A 201 22.99 -9.16 0.50
C ASP A 201 22.81 -8.35 -0.79
N SER A 202 22.42 -9.04 -1.87
CA SER A 202 22.18 -8.42 -3.19
C SER A 202 20.97 -7.47 -3.22
N MET A 203 20.06 -7.59 -2.27
CA MET A 203 18.82 -6.79 -2.21
C MET A 203 19.02 -5.43 -1.56
N GLN A 204 20.11 -5.24 -0.82
CA GLN A 204 20.44 -3.98 -0.13
C GLN A 204 19.30 -3.48 0.76
N ILE A 205 18.68 -4.40 1.51
CA ILE A 205 17.51 -4.11 2.33
C ILE A 205 17.84 -3.07 3.40
N THR A 206 16.97 -2.10 3.59
CA THR A 206 17.06 -1.13 4.69
C THR A 206 15.68 -0.58 5.06
N THR A 207 15.56 -0.21 6.33
CA THR A 207 14.40 0.44 6.93
C THR A 207 14.68 1.91 7.26
N ASP A 208 15.85 2.42 6.88
CA ASP A 208 16.27 3.81 7.10
C ASP A 208 15.29 4.78 6.42
N GLU A 209 14.84 5.78 7.17
CA GLU A 209 13.87 6.78 6.67
C GLU A 209 14.41 7.51 5.42
N ASP A 210 15.68 7.89 5.43
CA ASP A 210 16.27 8.71 4.36
C ASP A 210 16.49 7.92 3.05
N ARG A 211 16.48 6.58 3.12
CA ARG A 211 16.58 5.70 1.95
C ARG A 211 15.25 5.09 1.52
N SER A 212 14.18 5.29 2.30
CA SER A 212 12.87 4.76 1.99
C SER A 212 12.40 5.20 0.59
N VAL A 213 11.85 4.25 -0.16
CA VAL A 213 11.24 4.52 -1.47
C VAL A 213 10.03 5.47 -1.34
N VAL A 214 9.27 5.28 -0.25
CA VAL A 214 8.11 6.10 0.11
C VAL A 214 8.56 7.24 1.02
N PRO A 215 8.25 8.51 0.68
CA PRO A 215 8.49 9.63 1.59
C PRO A 215 7.73 9.44 2.90
N VAL A 216 8.44 9.52 4.03
CA VAL A 216 7.82 9.40 5.35
C VAL A 216 7.02 10.67 5.66
N THR A 217 5.71 10.49 5.85
CA THR A 217 4.76 11.60 6.05
C THR A 217 4.19 11.60 7.46
N TRP A 218 3.89 12.80 7.97
CA TRP A 218 3.29 13.01 9.29
C TRP A 218 1.82 12.58 9.35
N GLY A 219 1.09 12.75 8.25
CA GLY A 219 -0.32 12.40 8.15
C GLY A 219 -1.21 13.23 9.08
N LYS A 220 -2.21 12.56 9.68
CA LYS A 220 -3.20 13.14 10.60
C LYS A 220 -2.75 13.24 12.07
N ARG A 221 -1.48 12.97 12.37
CA ARG A 221 -0.94 13.19 13.72
C ARG A 221 -1.09 14.67 14.13
N ARG A 222 -1.19 14.91 15.44
CA ARG A 222 -1.22 16.28 15.99
C ARG A 222 0.00 17.06 15.51
N LYS A 223 -0.23 18.27 14.98
CA LYS A 223 0.81 19.17 14.52
C LYS A 223 1.15 20.18 15.61
N MET A 224 2.39 20.67 15.62
CA MET A 224 2.83 21.71 16.57
C MET A 224 2.61 23.14 16.06
N SER A 225 2.38 23.30 14.75
CA SER A 225 2.12 24.59 14.10
C SER A 225 0.86 24.49 13.24
N SER A 226 0.17 25.62 13.10
CA SER A 226 -0.94 25.82 12.15
C SER A 226 -0.47 26.30 10.79
N GLU A 227 0.79 26.75 10.66
CA GLU A 227 1.35 27.16 9.39
C GLU A 227 1.46 25.98 8.43
N SER A 228 1.21 26.23 7.15
CA SER A 228 1.27 25.21 6.10
C SER A 228 1.82 25.83 4.82
N CYS A 229 2.58 25.04 4.08
CA CYS A 229 3.14 25.42 2.79
C CYS A 229 2.81 24.33 1.78
N LEU A 230 2.27 24.73 0.62
CA LEU A 230 2.03 23.86 -0.51
C LEU A 230 3.15 24.07 -1.53
N VAL A 231 3.76 22.97 -1.96
CA VAL A 231 4.72 22.98 -3.07
C VAL A 231 4.24 22.01 -4.13
N VAL A 232 4.13 22.50 -5.37
CA VAL A 232 3.69 21.70 -6.51
C VAL A 232 4.84 21.58 -7.50
N PHE A 233 5.07 20.36 -7.99
CA PHE A 233 6.05 20.05 -9.02
C PHE A 233 5.32 19.52 -10.25
N PHE A 234 5.31 20.30 -11.33
CA PHE A 234 4.76 19.85 -12.61
C PHE A 234 5.66 18.81 -13.26
N TYR A 235 5.04 17.86 -13.95
CA TYR A 235 5.75 16.78 -14.61
C TYR A 235 6.55 17.29 -15.81
N ASP A 236 7.87 17.11 -15.74
CA ASP A 236 8.83 17.45 -16.79
C ASP A 236 9.91 16.35 -16.95
N GLY A 237 9.65 15.16 -16.39
CA GLY A 237 10.61 14.06 -16.29
C GLY A 237 11.60 14.16 -15.11
N GLY A 238 11.79 15.33 -14.50
CA GLY A 238 12.71 15.55 -13.36
C GLY A 238 12.03 15.88 -12.02
N SER A 239 10.70 16.05 -12.02
CA SER A 239 9.89 16.47 -10.88
C SER A 239 10.11 15.62 -9.62
N CYS A 240 10.12 14.29 -9.74
CA CYS A 240 10.35 13.36 -8.63
C CYS A 240 11.69 13.60 -7.92
N GLN A 241 12.76 13.85 -8.68
CA GLN A 241 14.09 14.09 -8.10
C GLN A 241 14.14 15.44 -7.37
N ARG A 242 13.50 16.48 -7.92
CA ARG A 242 13.39 17.79 -7.27
C ARG A 242 12.56 17.72 -6.00
N ALA A 243 11.44 17.00 -6.01
CA ALA A 243 10.63 16.76 -4.82
C ALA A 243 11.45 16.09 -3.71
N ARG A 244 12.16 15.00 -4.02
CA ARG A 244 13.06 14.31 -3.06
C ARG A 244 14.14 15.24 -2.51
N ARG A 245 14.80 16.02 -3.38
CA ARG A 245 15.82 16.99 -2.97
C ARG A 245 15.26 18.07 -2.04
N LEU A 246 14.07 18.59 -2.35
CA LEU A 246 13.43 19.59 -1.50
C LEU A 246 13.11 19.01 -0.12
N MET A 247 12.47 17.83 -0.06
CA MET A 247 12.12 17.17 1.20
C MET A 247 13.36 16.96 2.08
N HIS A 248 14.45 16.45 1.51
CA HIS A 248 15.72 16.29 2.23
C HIS A 248 16.29 17.63 2.72
N THR A 249 16.26 18.66 1.88
CA THR A 249 16.79 19.99 2.21
C THR A 249 15.98 20.67 3.32
N VAL A 250 14.66 20.53 3.30
CA VAL A 250 13.77 21.08 4.33
C VAL A 250 14.01 20.37 5.65
N LYS A 251 14.04 19.03 5.65
CA LYS A 251 14.30 18.21 6.85
C LYS A 251 15.64 18.53 7.49
N SER A 252 16.71 18.74 6.69
CA SER A 252 18.05 19.02 7.21
C SER A 252 18.22 20.44 7.75
N ARG A 253 17.57 21.44 7.12
CA ARG A 253 17.68 22.86 7.53
C ARG A 253 16.70 23.26 8.61
N ASN A 254 15.54 22.63 8.67
CA ASN A 254 14.49 22.94 9.63
C ASN A 254 13.80 21.64 10.09
N PRO A 255 14.34 20.95 11.09
CA PRO A 255 13.77 19.69 11.60
C PRO A 255 12.34 19.81 12.13
N ASN A 256 11.90 21.02 12.49
CA ASN A 256 10.53 21.29 12.93
C ASN A 256 9.54 21.41 11.75
N CYS A 257 10.04 21.54 10.51
CA CYS A 257 9.23 21.54 9.31
C CYS A 257 8.97 20.10 8.87
N ILE A 258 7.77 19.62 9.16
CA ILE A 258 7.34 18.25 8.91
C ILE A 258 6.69 18.11 7.53
N LEU A 259 7.00 17.02 6.82
CA LEU A 259 6.28 16.64 5.61
C LEU A 259 4.91 16.08 6.00
N VAL A 260 3.86 16.88 5.85
CA VAL A 260 2.51 16.47 6.28
C VAL A 260 1.96 15.36 5.39
N GLN A 261 1.95 15.58 4.08
CA GLN A 261 1.35 14.68 3.11
C GLN A 261 1.94 14.97 1.73
N THR A 262 1.90 13.97 0.86
CA THR A 262 2.24 14.07 -0.56
C THR A 262 1.05 13.63 -1.41
N LYS A 263 1.05 14.03 -2.69
CA LYS A 263 0.05 13.59 -3.66
C LYS A 263 0.65 13.62 -5.06
N GLU A 264 0.31 12.62 -5.87
CA GLU A 264 0.52 12.62 -7.31
C GLU A 264 -0.86 12.49 -7.99
N VAL A 265 -1.20 13.48 -8.80
CA VAL A 265 -2.53 13.61 -9.40
C VAL A 265 -2.41 14.32 -10.75
N SER A 266 -3.29 13.95 -11.69
CA SER A 266 -3.48 14.73 -12.91
C SER A 266 -4.30 15.97 -12.57
N MET A 267 -3.80 17.15 -12.92
CA MET A 267 -4.51 18.41 -12.75
C MET A 267 -5.06 18.88 -14.09
N GLY A 268 -6.37 19.16 -14.15
CA GLY A 268 -7.00 19.86 -15.26
C GLY A 268 -7.06 21.37 -15.03
N PRO A 269 -7.49 22.17 -16.02
CA PRO A 269 -7.57 23.63 -15.90
C PRO A 269 -8.41 24.11 -14.70
N ASP A 270 -9.52 23.45 -14.40
CA ASP A 270 -10.36 23.76 -13.23
C ASP A 270 -9.65 23.47 -11.90
N ASP A 271 -8.77 22.47 -11.85
CA ASP A 271 -7.94 22.20 -10.67
C ASP A 271 -6.89 23.29 -10.49
N SER A 272 -6.20 23.66 -11.58
CA SER A 272 -5.20 24.72 -11.60
C SER A 272 -5.81 26.05 -11.15
N GLN A 273 -6.99 26.42 -11.68
CA GLN A 273 -7.70 27.63 -11.27
C GLN A 273 -8.07 27.61 -9.78
N ARG A 274 -8.51 26.47 -9.24
CA ARG A 274 -8.87 26.35 -7.82
C ARG A 274 -7.66 26.43 -6.88
N VAL A 275 -6.52 25.86 -7.28
CA VAL A 275 -5.33 25.78 -6.42
C VAL A 275 -4.45 27.01 -6.54
N PHE A 276 -4.24 27.53 -7.74
CA PHE A 276 -3.31 28.63 -8.02
C PHE A 276 -3.99 29.96 -8.34
N GLY A 277 -5.32 29.96 -8.56
CA GLY A 277 -6.03 31.15 -9.04
C GLY A 277 -5.80 31.45 -10.53
N SER A 278 -5.23 30.52 -11.29
CA SER A 278 -4.96 30.63 -12.73
C SER A 278 -5.10 29.29 -13.44
N ASP A 279 -5.63 29.30 -14.67
CA ASP A 279 -5.79 28.16 -15.56
C ASP A 279 -4.55 27.86 -16.42
N SER A 280 -3.50 28.68 -16.30
CA SER A 280 -2.33 28.66 -17.18
C SER A 280 -1.28 27.58 -16.85
N TYR A 281 -1.59 26.66 -15.91
CA TYR A 281 -0.70 25.64 -15.37
C TYR A 281 -1.16 24.23 -15.67
#